data_AF-A0A7C0YM83-F1
#
_entry.id   AF-A0A7C0YM83-F1
#
_cell.length_a   1.000
_cell.length_b   1.000
_cell.length_c   1.000
_cell.angle_alpha   90.00
_cell.angle_beta   90.00
_cell.angle_gamma   90.00
#
_symmetry.space_group_name_H-M   'P 1'
#
loop_
_entity.id
_entity.type
_entity.pdbx_description
1 polymer ?
#
loop_
_entity_poly.entity_id
_entity_poly.type
_entity_poly.pdbx_seq_one_letter_code
_entity_poly.pdbx_strand_id
1 'polypeptide(L)'
;MNKKSQEGFSLIELLMYVAITGVAIAVMAGILTNTLKVQVKESSSVEVSNQLNFVTQTIQRLVRESSLIDMATGTITSTIKLRMTDSSKDPTYITFENNAIKIK
;
A
#
# COMPACT_ATOMS: atom_id res chain seq x y z
N MET A 1 43.95 -21.64 -52.22
CA MET A 1 43.21 -20.55 -51.57
C MET A 1 41.78 -21.04 -51.34
N ASN A 2 41.48 -21.58 -50.15
CA ASN A 2 40.17 -22.17 -49.83
C ASN A 2 39.14 -21.07 -49.55
N LYS A 3 38.17 -20.88 -50.45
CA LYS A 3 37.01 -20.01 -50.19
C LYS A 3 36.06 -20.74 -49.25
N LYS A 4 36.01 -20.31 -47.98
CA LYS A 4 34.91 -20.66 -47.06
C LYS A 4 33.64 -20.00 -47.58
N SER A 5 32.61 -20.79 -47.88
CA SER A 5 31.28 -20.27 -48.18
C SER A 5 30.75 -19.59 -46.92
N GLN A 6 30.43 -18.30 -46.98
CA GLN A 6 29.66 -17.64 -45.94
C GLN A 6 28.19 -17.83 -46.28
N GLU A 7 27.55 -18.81 -45.65
CA GLU A 7 26.13 -19.06 -45.81
C GLU A 7 25.37 -17.93 -45.10
N GLY A 8 24.66 -17.12 -45.89
CA GLY A 8 23.76 -16.10 -45.39
C GLY A 8 22.53 -16.72 -44.75
N PHE A 9 21.96 -16.01 -43.79
CA PHE A 9 20.76 -16.40 -43.06
C PHE A 9 19.56 -16.56 -44.00
N SER A 10 18.78 -17.62 -43.83
CA SER A 10 17.53 -17.79 -44.56
C SER A 10 16.41 -16.92 -43.98
N LEU A 11 15.54 -16.37 -44.84
CA LEU A 11 14.39 -15.55 -44.41
C LEU A 11 13.45 -16.31 -43.47
N ILE A 12 13.29 -17.62 -43.69
CA ILE A 12 12.47 -18.46 -42.81
C ILE A 12 13.06 -18.60 -41.41
N GLU A 13 14.40 -18.63 -41.31
CA GLU A 13 15.11 -18.73 -40.04
C GLU A 13 14.94 -17.45 -39.23
N LEU A 14 15.03 -16.29 -39.89
CA LEU A 14 14.75 -14.99 -39.28
C LEU A 14 13.30 -14.90 -38.77
N LEU A 15 12.32 -15.32 -39.58
CA LEU A 15 10.91 -15.32 -39.20
C LEU A 15 10.64 -16.23 -38.00
N MET A 16 11.26 -17.41 -37.96
CA MET A 16 11.16 -18.33 -36.83
C MET A 16 11.72 -17.70 -35.55
N TYR A 17 12.87 -17.03 -35.60
CA TYR A 17 13.42 -16.37 -34.42
C TYR A 17 12.59 -15.19 -33.93
N VAL A 18 12.04 -14.38 -34.83
CA VAL A 18 11.13 -13.29 -34.44
C VAL A 18 9.87 -13.86 -33.78
N ALA A 19 9.30 -14.95 -34.31
CA ALA A 19 8.13 -15.59 -33.73
C ALA A 19 8.41 -16.14 -32.32
N ILE A 20 9.49 -16.90 -32.15
CA ILE A 20 9.86 -17.49 -30.86
C ILE A 20 10.17 -16.38 -29.83
N THR A 21 10.92 -15.35 -30.25
CA THR A 21 11.25 -14.22 -29.40
C THR A 21 10.00 -13.42 -29.02
N GLY A 22 9.07 -13.22 -29.95
CA GLY A 22 7.81 -12.53 -29.69
C GLY A 22 6.96 -13.25 -28.64
N VAL A 23 6.88 -14.58 -28.70
CA VAL A 23 6.20 -15.39 -27.68
C VAL A 23 6.89 -15.25 -26.32
N ALA A 24 8.22 -15.32 -26.29
CA ALA A 24 8.98 -15.16 -25.06
C ALA A 24 8.73 -13.77 -24.41
N ILE A 25 8.78 -12.70 -25.20
CA ILE A 25 8.50 -11.33 -24.73
C ILE A 25 7.07 -11.22 -24.19
N ALA A 26 6.08 -11.79 -24.88
CA ALA A 26 4.69 -11.74 -24.44
C ALA A 26 4.50 -12.41 -23.06
N VAL A 27 5.12 -13.57 -22.85
CA VAL A 27 5.09 -14.27 -21.55
C VAL A 27 5.76 -13.43 -20.46
N MET A 28 6.95 -12.89 -20.73
CA MET A 28 7.69 -12.06 -19.77
C MET A 28 6.92 -10.78 -19.41
N ALA A 29 6.31 -10.13 -20.40
CA ALA A 29 5.45 -8.96 -20.19
C ALA A 29 4.23 -9.30 -19.32
N GLY A 30 3.59 -10.46 -19.57
CA GLY A 30 2.49 -10.96 -18.75
C GLY A 30 2.90 -11.13 -17.28
N ILE A 31 4.03 -11.79 -17.03
CA ILE A 31 4.58 -11.99 -15.68
C ILE A 31 4.87 -10.63 -15.03
N LEU A 32 5.56 -9.72 -15.73
CA LEU A 32 5.92 -8.40 -15.22
C LEU A 32 4.68 -7.61 -14.80
N THR A 33 3.64 -7.56 -15.63
CA THR A 33 2.41 -6.83 -15.30
C THR A 33 1.69 -7.41 -14.08
N ASN A 34 1.71 -8.73 -13.92
CA ASN A 34 1.13 -9.37 -12.74
C ASN A 34 1.91 -9.04 -11.47
N THR A 35 3.25 -9.12 -11.53
CA THR A 35 4.13 -8.75 -10.43
C THR A 35 3.95 -7.29 -10.02
N LEU A 36 3.88 -6.37 -11.00
CA LEU A 36 3.65 -4.95 -10.72
C LEU A 36 2.30 -4.71 -10.05
N LYS A 37 1.24 -5.38 -10.50
CA LYS A 37 -0.09 -5.29 -9.85
C LYS A 37 -0.05 -5.75 -8.40
N VAL A 38 0.61 -6.88 -8.13
CA VAL A 38 0.78 -7.38 -6.75
C VAL A 38 1.59 -6.39 -5.92
N GLN A 39 2.71 -5.88 -6.46
CA GLN A 39 3.57 -4.94 -5.75
C GLN A 39 2.85 -3.63 -5.40
N VAL A 40 2.05 -3.09 -6.30
CA VAL A 40 1.22 -1.90 -6.02
C VAL A 40 0.22 -2.17 -4.91
N LYS A 41 -0.47 -3.32 -4.95
CA LYS A 41 -1.43 -3.71 -3.92
C LYS A 41 -0.76 -3.86 -2.54
N GLU A 42 0.38 -4.54 -2.49
CA GLU A 42 1.17 -4.70 -1.26
C GLU A 42 1.63 -3.33 -0.73
N SER A 43 2.12 -2.44 -1.60
CA SER A 43 2.53 -1.09 -1.21
C SER A 43 1.37 -0.29 -0.62
N SER A 44 0.16 -0.38 -1.17
CA SER A 44 -1.02 0.27 -0.59
C SER A 44 -1.38 -0.30 0.79
N SER A 45 -1.23 -1.62 0.99
CA SER A 45 -1.47 -2.26 2.27
C SER A 45 -0.47 -1.81 3.34
N VAL A 46 0.81 -1.71 2.96
CA VAL A 46 1.88 -1.20 3.83
C VAL A 46 1.64 0.25 4.22
N GLU A 47 1.26 1.10 3.26
CA GLU A 47 0.93 2.51 3.52
C GLU A 47 -0.21 2.66 4.53
N VAL A 48 -1.32 1.93 4.33
CA VAL A 48 -2.44 1.93 5.28
C VAL A 48 -2.00 1.43 6.66
N SER A 49 -1.17 0.39 6.72
CA SER A 49 -0.65 -0.14 7.99
C SER A 49 0.22 0.89 8.72
N ASN A 50 1.07 1.64 7.99
CA ASN A 50 1.88 2.72 8.55
C ASN A 50 1.02 3.86 9.09
N GLN A 51 -0.01 4.27 8.34
CA GLN A 51 -0.97 5.27 8.77
C GLN A 51 -1.72 4.83 10.05
N LEU A 52 -2.16 3.57 10.12
CA LEU A 52 -2.81 3.01 11.31
C LEU A 52 -1.87 2.97 12.52
N ASN A 53 -0.60 2.62 12.33
CA ASN A 53 0.40 2.65 13.39
C ASN A 53 0.61 4.07 13.93
N PHE A 54 0.71 5.07 13.05
CA PHE A 54 0.82 6.48 13.44
C PHE A 54 -0.40 6.96 14.24
N VAL A 55 -1.60 6.65 13.76
CA VAL A 55 -2.84 6.97 14.47
C VAL A 55 -2.87 6.28 15.84
N THR A 56 -2.51 5.00 15.91
CA THR A 56 -2.48 4.24 17.18
C THR A 56 -1.52 4.87 18.19
N GLN A 57 -0.31 5.23 17.77
CA GLN A 57 0.66 5.91 18.65
C GLN A 57 0.15 7.28 19.12
N THR A 58 -0.52 8.01 18.22
CA THR A 58 -1.13 9.31 18.55
C THR A 58 -2.26 9.16 19.56
N ILE A 59 -3.16 8.19 19.36
CA ILE A 59 -4.24 7.88 20.30
C ILE A 59 -3.65 7.49 21.66
N GLN A 60 -2.68 6.58 21.69
CA GLN A 60 -2.03 6.18 22.93
C GLN A 60 -1.39 7.36 23.66
N ARG A 61 -0.76 8.29 22.93
CA ARG A 61 -0.19 9.51 23.50
C ARG A 61 -1.30 10.41 24.07
N LEU A 62 -2.37 10.66 23.32
CA LEU A 62 -3.49 11.48 23.78
C LEU A 62 -4.19 10.88 25.00
N VAL A 63 -4.37 9.56 25.04
CA VAL A 63 -4.92 8.86 26.20
C VAL A 63 -4.01 9.04 27.43
N ARG A 64 -2.68 8.95 27.27
CA ARG A 64 -1.74 9.19 28.38
C ARG A 64 -1.70 10.65 28.83
N GLU A 65 -1.87 11.60 27.91
CA GLU A 65 -1.91 13.04 28.22
C GLU A 65 -3.27 13.50 28.76
N SER A 66 -4.32 12.71 28.55
CA SER A 66 -5.66 13.02 29.05
C SER A 66 -5.73 12.87 30.56
N SER A 67 -6.37 13.84 31.20
CA SER A 67 -6.65 13.83 32.63
C SER A 67 -7.84 12.91 32.95
N LEU A 68 -8.82 12.84 32.04
CA LEU A 68 -10.01 12.02 32.22
C LEU A 68 -10.56 11.57 30.86
N ILE A 69 -10.95 10.31 30.76
CA ILE A 69 -11.69 9.77 29.60
C ILE A 69 -13.17 9.86 29.94
N ASP A 70 -13.87 10.77 29.27
CA ASP A 70 -15.28 11.07 29.52
C ASP A 70 -16.14 10.11 28.69
N MET A 71 -16.39 8.93 29.25
CA MET A 71 -17.18 7.86 28.62
C MET A 71 -18.14 7.24 29.63
N ALA A 72 -19.39 7.03 29.21
CA ALA A 72 -20.37 6.29 30.01
C ALA A 72 -19.95 4.81 30.11
N THR A 73 -19.83 4.32 31.34
CA THR A 73 -19.41 2.94 31.61
C THR A 73 -20.45 1.96 31.06
N GLY A 74 -20.01 0.97 30.26
CA GLY A 74 -20.90 -0.05 29.70
C GLY A 74 -21.59 0.34 28.38
N THR A 75 -21.31 1.52 27.82
CA THR A 75 -21.86 1.94 26.52
C THR A 75 -20.81 1.79 25.42
N ILE A 76 -21.13 0.99 24.38
CA ILE A 76 -20.29 0.92 23.17
C ILE A 76 -20.51 2.20 22.38
N THR A 77 -19.48 3.05 22.28
CA THR A 77 -19.52 4.27 21.46
C THR A 77 -18.39 4.27 20.44
N SER A 78 -18.67 4.75 19.23
CA SER A 78 -17.69 4.99 18.16
C SER A 78 -16.92 6.30 18.32
N THR A 79 -17.15 6.98 19.44
CA THR A 79 -16.57 8.28 19.80
C THR A 79 -16.01 8.17 21.22
N ILE A 80 -14.74 8.58 21.37
CA ILE A 80 -14.06 8.73 22.65
C ILE A 80 -13.86 10.22 22.87
N LYS A 81 -14.31 10.73 24.02
CA LYS A 81 -14.08 12.10 24.46
C LYS A 81 -12.99 12.10 25.52
N LEU A 82 -11.91 12.84 25.26
CA LEU A 82 -10.77 12.96 26.14
C LEU A 82 -10.76 14.37 26.73
N ARG A 83 -10.71 14.44 28.06
CA ARG A 83 -10.48 15.67 28.80
C ARG A 83 -8.99 15.86 28.97
N MET A 84 -8.45 16.93 28.41
CA MET A 84 -7.01 17.21 28.44
C MET A 84 -6.67 18.13 29.61
N THR A 85 -5.45 18.02 30.14
CA THR A 85 -4.96 18.89 31.23
C THR A 85 -4.77 20.34 30.78
N ASP A 86 -4.52 20.54 29.49
CA ASP A 86 -4.42 21.86 28.84
C ASP A 86 -5.80 22.31 28.37
N SER A 87 -6.28 23.44 28.91
CA SER A 87 -7.60 24.02 28.58
C SER A 87 -7.79 24.38 27.12
N SER A 88 -6.70 24.53 26.34
CA SER A 88 -6.78 24.81 24.90
C SER A 88 -7.02 23.57 24.04
N LYS A 89 -6.81 22.38 24.60
CA LYS A 89 -6.99 21.07 23.93
C LYS A 89 -8.13 20.25 24.55
N ASP A 90 -8.81 20.80 25.56
CA ASP A 90 -9.99 20.21 26.17
C ASP A 90 -11.27 20.70 25.46
N PRO A 91 -12.18 19.83 25.01
CA PRO A 91 -12.07 18.37 24.87
C PRO A 91 -11.54 17.93 23.49
N THR A 92 -10.72 16.88 23.46
CA THR A 92 -10.32 16.20 22.22
C THR A 92 -11.25 15.03 21.94
N TYR A 93 -11.77 14.93 20.72
CA TYR A 93 -12.65 13.85 20.26
C TYR A 93 -11.92 12.93 19.29
N ILE A 94 -11.97 11.63 19.57
CA ILE A 94 -11.53 10.58 18.65
C ILE A 94 -12.79 9.91 18.13
N THR A 95 -13.11 10.09 16.83
CA THR A 95 -14.29 9.50 16.20
C THR A 95 -13.91 8.59 15.04
N PHE A 96 -14.67 7.50 14.88
CA PHE A 96 -14.63 6.68 13.68
C PHE A 96 -15.87 6.97 12.83
N GLU A 97 -15.67 7.69 11.72
CA GLU A 97 -16.74 8.11 10.82
C GLU A 97 -16.28 7.94 9.37
N ASN A 98 -17.18 7.48 8.48
CA ASN A 98 -16.89 7.33 7.05
C ASN A 98 -15.60 6.52 6.75
N ASN A 99 -15.37 5.46 7.52
CA ASN A 99 -14.20 4.58 7.37
C ASN A 99 -12.84 5.29 7.59
N ALA A 100 -12.85 6.42 8.30
CA ALA A 100 -11.67 7.19 8.68
C ALA A 100 -11.69 7.49 10.19
N ILE A 101 -10.50 7.47 10.82
CA ILE A 101 -10.32 7.91 12.20
C ILE A 101 -10.05 9.41 12.18
N LYS A 102 -10.87 10.20 12.87
CA LYS A 102 -10.72 11.64 13.00
C LYS A 102 -10.35 11.97 14.45
N ILE A 103 -9.36 12.83 14.62
CA ILE A 103 -8.96 13.40 15.90
C ILE A 103 -9.22 14.91 15.78
N LYS A 104 -10.09 15.46 16.64
CA LYS A 104 -10.48 16.87 16.65
C LYS A 104 -10.40 17.46 18.04
#